data_AF-A0AAX0M821-F1
#
_entry.id   AF-A0AAX0M821-F1
#
_cell.length_a   1.000
_cell.length_b   1.000
_cell.length_c   1.000
_cell.angle_alpha   90.00
_cell.angle_beta   90.00
_cell.angle_gamma   90.00
#
_symmetry.space_group_name_H-M   'P 1'
#
loop_
_entity.id
_entity.type
_entity.pdbx_description
1 polymer ?
#
loop_
_entity_poly.entity_id
_entity_poly.type
_entity_poly.pdbx_seq_one_letter_code
_entity_poly.pdbx_strand_id
1 'polypeptide(L)' 'MKETIEKINQAIERCEHQELAYQVGKIAREKGMSHLADKTGLSRETLYRTLSRKGNPCLKTVLVVMNELGLKLSCDQSS' A
#
# COMPACT_ATOMS: atom_id res chain seq x y z
N MET A 1 7.12 17.49 5.15
CA MET A 1 6.20 17.28 4.01
C MET A 1 6.94 17.04 2.70
N LYS A 2 7.83 17.94 2.22
CA LYS A 2 8.67 17.69 1.03
C LYS A 2 9.55 16.43 1.13
N GLU A 3 10.25 16.23 2.25
CA GLU A 3 11.14 15.06 2.45
C GLU A 3 10.40 13.70 2.44
N THR A 4 9.11 13.69 2.80
CA THR A 4 8.28 12.48 2.78
C THR A 4 7.79 12.14 1.37
N ILE A 5 7.53 13.16 0.55
CA ILE A 5 7.14 13.02 -0.86
C ILE A 5 8.35 12.53 -1.69
N GLU A 6 9.55 13.04 -1.39
CA GLU A 6 10.82 12.59 -2.00
C GLU A 6 11.07 11.09 -1.79
N LYS A 7 10.84 10.58 -0.58
CA LYS A 7 11.02 9.16 -0.24
C LYS A 7 10.01 8.24 -0.94
N ILE A 8 8.81 8.73 -1.26
CA ILE A 8 7.80 7.99 -2.04
C ILE A 8 8.20 7.95 -3.52
N ASN A 9 8.69 9.06 -4.08
CA ASN A 9 9.17 9.12 -5.46
C ASN A 9 10.38 8.18 -5.68
N GLN A 10 11.33 8.13 -4.75
CA GLN A 10 12.48 7.21 -4.83
C GLN A 10 12.09 5.72 -4.75
N ALA A 11 11.05 5.38 -3.99
CA ALA A 11 10.54 4.01 -3.91
C ALA A 11 9.82 3.59 -5.20
N ILE A 12 9.17 4.55 -5.89
CA ILE A 12 8.59 4.34 -7.23
C ILE A 12 9.70 4.18 -8.28
N GLU A 13 10.77 4.99 -8.24
CA GLU A 13 11.91 4.91 -9.17
C GLU A 13 12.68 3.58 -9.11
N ARG A 14 12.68 2.89 -7.96
CA ARG A 14 13.38 1.60 -7.77
C ARG A 14 12.55 0.37 -8.13
N CYS A 15 11.28 0.54 -8.51
CA CYS A 15 10.35 -0.55 -8.87
C CYS A 15 10.21 -1.68 -7.82
N GLU A 16 10.47 -1.39 -6.53
CA GLU A 16 10.36 -2.38 -5.46
C GLU A 16 8.92 -2.46 -4.93
N HIS A 17 8.06 -3.12 -5.70
CA HIS A 17 6.65 -3.38 -5.34
C HIS A 17 6.47 -3.97 -3.93
N GLN A 18 7.47 -4.67 -3.40
CA GLN A 18 7.48 -5.24 -2.04
C GLN A 18 7.53 -4.18 -0.94
N GLU A 19 8.30 -3.11 -1.14
CA GLU A 19 8.42 -2.05 -0.14
C GLU A 19 7.13 -1.21 -0.12
N LEU A 20 6.58 -0.89 -1.29
CA LEU A 20 5.26 -0.25 -1.38
C LEU A 20 4.18 -1.09 -0.69
N ALA A 21 4.12 -2.38 -1.00
CA ALA A 21 3.18 -3.33 -0.39
C ALA A 21 3.31 -3.36 1.14
N TYR A 22 4.54 -3.38 1.65
CA TYR A 22 4.82 -3.42 3.06
C TYR A 22 4.38 -2.14 3.78
N GLN A 23 4.64 -0.96 3.20
CA GLN A 23 4.23 0.32 3.79
C GLN A 23 2.70 0.46 3.83
N VAL A 24 2.01 0.12 2.74
CA VAL A 24 0.54 0.04 2.72
C VAL A 24 0.03 -0.96 3.76
N GLY A 25 0.72 -2.10 3.89
CA GLY A 25 0.42 -3.12 4.90
C GLY A 25 0.55 -2.66 6.34
N LYS A 26 1.48 -1.75 6.63
CA LYS A 26 1.65 -1.18 7.97
C LYS A 26 0.45 -0.31 8.35
N ILE A 27 0.07 0.61 7.47
CA ILE A 27 -1.10 1.49 7.67
C ILE A 27 -2.38 0.65 7.78
N ALA A 28 -2.51 -0.38 6.95
CA ALA A 28 -3.62 -1.32 7.00
C ALA A 28 -3.76 -2.03 8.36
N ARG A 29 -2.64 -2.39 9.02
CA ARG A 29 -2.67 -3.05 10.34
C ARG A 29 -3.12 -2.08 11.43
N GLU A 30 -2.65 -0.84 11.37
CA GLU A 30 -3.04 0.22 12.32
C GLU A 30 -4.53 0.57 12.20
N LYS A 31 -5.08 0.56 10.98
CA LYS A 31 -6.51 0.80 10.74
C LYS A 31 -7.41 -0.38 11.13
N GLY A 32 -6.87 -1.60 11.10
CA GLY A 32 -7.56 -2.84 11.47
C GLY A 32 -7.85 -3.75 10.28
N MET A 33 -7.22 -4.92 10.27
CA MET A 33 -7.31 -5.87 9.16
C MET A 33 -8.69 -6.53 8.98
N SER A 34 -9.46 -6.69 10.07
CA SER A 34 -10.83 -7.21 9.97
C SER A 34 -11.74 -6.24 9.21
N HIS A 35 -11.65 -4.95 9.53
CA HIS A 35 -12.42 -3.92 8.85
C HIS A 35 -12.08 -3.83 7.35
N LEU A 36 -10.78 -3.89 7.03
CA LEU A 36 -10.32 -3.90 5.64
C LEU A 36 -10.78 -5.14 4.90
N ALA A 37 -10.76 -6.31 5.53
CA ALA A 37 -11.24 -7.54 4.90
C ALA A 37 -12.71 -7.42 4.48
N ASP A 38 -13.55 -6.90 5.37
CA ASP A 38 -14.98 -6.70 5.12
C ASP A 38 -15.23 -5.68 4.00
N LYS A 39 -14.44 -4.60 3.95
CA LYS A 39 -14.61 -3.52 2.96
C LYS A 39 -14.03 -3.83 1.60
N THR A 40 -12.87 -4.48 1.54
CA THR A 40 -12.16 -4.80 0.31
C THR A 40 -12.62 -6.11 -0.34
N GLY A 41 -13.34 -6.95 0.39
CA GLY A 41 -13.71 -8.31 -0.04
C GLY A 41 -12.54 -9.31 -0.03
N LEU A 42 -11.37 -8.90 0.49
CA LEU A 42 -10.20 -9.76 0.62
C LEU A 42 -10.20 -10.46 1.98
N SER A 43 -9.74 -11.72 2.04
CA SER A 43 -9.57 -12.36 3.35
C SER A 43 -8.44 -11.69 4.14
N ARG A 44 -8.53 -11.71 5.48
CA ARG A 44 -7.45 -11.24 6.37
C ARG A 44 -6.12 -11.94 6.06
N GLU A 45 -6.16 -13.25 5.79
CA GLU A 45 -4.97 -14.01 5.39
C GLU A 45 -4.35 -13.47 4.10
N THR A 46 -5.19 -13.18 3.09
CA THR A 46 -4.74 -12.57 1.83
C THR A 46 -4.08 -11.24 2.11
N LEU A 47 -4.73 -10.35 2.87
CA LEU A 47 -4.18 -9.04 3.23
C LEU A 47 -2.82 -9.17 3.94
N TYR A 48 -2.70 -10.07 4.93
CA TYR A 48 -1.44 -10.29 5.63
C TYR A 48 -0.32 -10.82 4.73
N ARG A 49 -0.64 -11.74 3.81
CA ARG A 49 0.33 -12.33 2.88
C ARG A 49 0.78 -11.32 1.83
N THR A 50 -0.18 -10.66 1.17
CA THR A 50 0.08 -9.77 0.04
C THR A 50 0.71 -8.45 0.46
N LEU A 51 0.41 -7.94 1.66
CA LEU A 51 0.97 -6.68 2.19
C LEU A 51 2.13 -6.93 3.18
N SER A 52 2.82 -8.06 3.04
CA SER A 52 4.05 -8.36 3.80
C SER A 52 5.29 -7.95 3.04
N ARG A 53 6.46 -7.93 3.71
CA ARG A 53 7.77 -7.69 3.08
C ARG A 53 8.11 -8.69 1.96
N LYS A 54 7.49 -9.88 1.97
CA LYS A 54 7.67 -10.92 0.94
C LYS A 54 6.44 -11.02 0.02
N GLY A 55 5.47 -10.15 0.20
CA GLY A 55 4.23 -10.14 -0.56
C GLY A 55 4.46 -9.68 -1.99
N ASN A 56 3.62 -10.17 -2.90
CA ASN A 56 3.56 -9.70 -4.27
C ASN A 56 2.11 -9.32 -4.61
N PRO A 57 1.62 -8.17 -4.11
CA PRO A 57 0.28 -7.74 -4.45
C PRO A 57 0.23 -7.29 -5.90
N CYS A 58 -0.82 -7.63 -6.61
CA CYS A 58 -1.10 -6.97 -7.87
C CYS A 58 -1.52 -5.52 -7.61
N LEU A 59 -1.34 -4.66 -8.62
CA LEU A 59 -1.69 -3.23 -8.52
C LEU A 59 -3.14 -3.02 -8.06
N LYS A 60 -4.08 -3.86 -8.53
CA LYS A 60 -5.49 -3.83 -8.09
C LYS A 60 -5.63 -3.97 -6.57
N THR A 61 -4.92 -4.91 -5.95
CA THR A 61 -4.96 -5.12 -4.49
C THR A 61 -4.46 -3.89 -3.75
N VAL A 62 -3.34 -3.31 -4.21
CA VAL A 62 -2.77 -2.11 -3.60
C VAL A 62 -3.74 -0.94 -3.69
N LEU A 63 -4.32 -0.69 -4.88
CA LEU A 63 -5.24 0.42 -5.10
C LEU A 63 -6.54 0.30 -4.29
N VAL A 64 -7.14 -0.89 -4.22
CA VAL A 64 -8.36 -1.12 -3.42
C VAL A 64 -8.09 -0.88 -1.94
N VAL A 65 -6.97 -1.39 -1.43
CA VAL A 65 -6.58 -1.16 -0.02
C VAL A 65 -6.29 0.32 0.23
N MET A 66 -5.57 0.99 -0.67
CA MET A 66 -5.30 2.42 -0.56
C MET A 66 -6.59 3.24 -0.54
N ASN A 67 -7.54 2.93 -1.41
CA ASN A 67 -8.84 3.61 -1.45
C ASN A 67 -9.61 3.46 -0.13
N GLU A 68 -9.68 2.25 0.42
CA GLU A 68 -10.31 2.01 1.73
C GLU A 68 -9.59 2.70 2.90
N LEU A 69 -8.29 2.91 2.77
CA LEU A 69 -7.50 3.68 3.72
C LEU A 69 -7.64 5.20 3.53
N GLY A 70 -8.39 5.67 2.52
CA GLY A 70 -8.51 7.08 2.17
C GLY A 70 -7.23 7.67 1.55
N LEU A 71 -6.35 6.81 1.03
CA LEU A 71 -5.10 7.19 0.40
C LEU A 71 -5.30 7.31 -1.12
N LYS A 72 -4.73 8.36 -1.70
CA LYS A 72 -4.70 8.57 -3.15
C LYS A 72 -3.28 8.34 -3.66
N LEU A 73 -3.14 7.54 -4.71
CA LEU A 73 -1.90 7.48 -5.47
C LEU A 73 -1.79 8.74 -6.33
N SER A 74 -0.72 9.50 -6.16
CA SER A 74 -0.40 10.67 -6.98
C SER A 74 1.02 10.52 -7.51
N CYS A 75 1.20 10.71 -8.81
CA CYS A 75 2.50 10.92 -9.40
C CYS A 75 2.73 12.42 -9.50
N ASP A 76 3.83 12.91 -8.96
CA ASP A 76 4.23 14.31 -9.05
C ASP A 76 5.56 14.38 -9.80
N GLN A 77 5.60 15.14 -10.90
CA GLN A 77 6.85 15.48 -11.57
C GLN A 77 7.38 16.77 -10.95
N SER A 78 8.08 16.62 -9.84
CA SER A 78 8.96 17.68 -9.35
C SER A 78 10.16 17.75 -10.29
N SER A 79 10.25 18.83 -11.07
CA SER A 79 11.36 19.17 -11.97
C SER A 79 12.67 19.42 -11.22
#